data_AF-A0A851K6D7-F1
#
_entry.id   AF-A0A851K6D7-F1
#
_cell.length_a   1.000
_cell.length_b   1.000
_cell.length_c   1.000
_cell.angle_alpha   90.00
_cell.angle_beta   90.00
_cell.angle_gamma   90.00
#
_symmetry.space_group_name_H-M   'P 1'
#
loop_
_entity.id
_entity.type
_entity.pdbx_description
1 polymer ?
#
loop_
_entity_poly.entity_id
_entity_poly.type
_entity_poly.pdbx_seq_one_letter_code
_entity_poly.pdbx_strand_id
1 'polypeptide(L)' 'LRVLDMTGIPDSTSGRAPDGMSVWSSTVALAKACVEVSKHQREFQRRGSKRHKGRSGAAVA' A
#
# COMPACT_ATOMS: atom_id res chain seq x y z
N LEU A 1 0.42 -11.59 -10.40
CA LEU A 1 -0.67 -10.70 -9.93
C LEU A 1 -0.74 -10.83 -8.41
N ARG A 2 -0.87 -9.72 -7.66
CA ARG A 2 -1.11 -9.78 -6.21
C ARG A 2 -2.59 -9.56 -5.97
N VAL A 3 -3.27 -10.57 -5.43
CA VAL A 3 -4.71 -10.56 -5.17
C VAL A 3 -4.91 -10.36 -3.67
N LEU A 4 -5.80 -9.44 -3.30
CA LEU A 4 -6.20 -9.23 -1.93
C LEU A 4 -7.38 -10.16 -1.65
N ASP A 5 -7.19 -11.12 -0.75
CA ASP A 5 -8.28 -11.97 -0.27
C ASP A 5 -9.12 -11.19 0.75
N MET A 6 -10.44 -11.14 0.52
CA MET A 6 -11.40 -10.50 1.42
C MET A 6 -12.30 -11.50 2.16
N THR A 7 -12.11 -12.81 1.97
CA THR A 7 -13.00 -13.86 2.53
C THR A 7 -12.97 -13.96 4.06
N GLY A 8 -11.99 -13.31 4.73
CA GLY A 8 -11.90 -13.23 6.19
C GLY A 8 -12.11 -11.84 6.77
N ILE A 9 -12.46 -10.83 5.95
CA ILE A 9 -12.73 -9.48 6.46
C ILE A 9 -14.19 -9.47 6.91
N PRO A 10 -14.47 -9.30 8.23
CA PRO A 10 -15.85 -9.17 8.68
C PRO A 10 -16.47 -7.99 7.92
N ASP A 11 -17.65 -8.22 7.32
CA ASP A 11 -18.44 -7.13 6.77
C ASP A 11 -18.45 -6.01 7.81
N SER A 12 -18.07 -4.81 7.38
CA SER A 12 -17.99 -3.63 8.23
C SER A 12 -19.38 -3.13 8.63
N THR A 13 -20.25 -4.04 9.06
CA THR A 13 -21.50 -3.79 9.78
C THR A 13 -21.26 -3.76 11.29
N SER A 14 -20.15 -4.34 11.78
CA SER A 14 -19.89 -4.45 13.23
C SER A 14 -19.18 -3.25 13.87
N GLY A 15 -18.77 -2.22 13.13
CA GLY A 15 -18.19 -1.04 13.77
C GLY A 15 -17.57 -0.04 12.82
N ARG A 16 -18.33 1.00 12.50
CA ARG A 16 -17.82 2.29 12.00
C ARG A 16 -17.39 2.36 10.54
N ALA A 17 -18.19 1.79 9.63
CA ALA A 17 -18.32 2.43 8.32
C ALA A 17 -19.07 3.77 8.53
N PRO A 18 -18.68 4.88 7.87
CA PRO A 18 -19.46 6.11 7.94
C PRO A 18 -20.89 5.81 7.46
N ASP A 19 -21.86 6.18 8.28
CA ASP A 19 -23.28 5.90 8.06
C ASP A 19 -23.67 6.21 6.61
N GLY A 20 -24.04 5.16 5.86
CA GLY A 20 -24.47 5.25 4.46
C GLY A 20 -23.49 4.73 3.40
N MET A 21 -22.30 4.24 3.76
CA MET A 21 -21.39 3.64 2.78
C MET A 21 -21.75 2.18 2.48
N SER A 22 -22.23 1.91 1.26
CA SER A 22 -22.47 0.54 0.79
C SER A 22 -21.17 -0.26 0.76
N VAL A 23 -21.25 -1.59 0.92
CA VAL A 23 -20.09 -2.51 0.84
C VAL A 23 -19.27 -2.29 -0.44
N TRP A 24 -19.95 -1.97 -1.54
CA TRP A 24 -19.32 -1.59 -2.81
C TRP A 24 -18.50 -0.31 -2.69
N SER A 25 -19.06 0.76 -2.12
CA SER A 25 -18.38 2.02 -1.90
C SER A 25 -17.15 1.87 -0.98
N SER A 26 -17.25 1.04 0.07
CA SER A 26 -16.12 0.71 0.95
C SER A 26 -15.02 -0.07 0.20
N THR A 27 -15.40 -1.03 -0.63
CA THR A 27 -14.46 -1.81 -1.45
C THR A 27 -13.74 -0.92 -2.47
N VAL A 28 -14.46 0.01 -3.11
CA VAL A 28 -13.87 0.97 -4.05
C VAL A 28 -12.90 1.92 -3.34
N ALA A 29 -13.24 2.40 -2.13
CA ALA A 29 -12.34 3.23 -1.33
C ALA A 29 -11.04 2.47 -0.99
N LEU A 30 -11.14 1.21 -0.57
CA LEU A 30 -9.99 0.36 -0.30
C LEU A 30 -9.14 0.12 -1.55
N ALA A 31 -9.76 -0.23 -2.69
CA ALA A 31 -9.05 -0.46 -3.94
C ALA A 31 -8.26 0.79 -4.40
N LYS A 32 -8.85 1.98 -4.26
CA LYS A 32 -8.17 3.26 -4.54
C LYS A 32 -6.98 3.48 -3.61
N ALA A 33 -7.14 3.22 -2.31
CA ALA A 33 -6.04 3.32 -1.34
C ALA A 33 -4.89 2.34 -1.68
N CYS A 34 -5.20 1.09 -2.05
CA CYS A 34 -4.20 0.11 -2.45
C CYS A 34 -3.40 0.55 -3.70
N VAL A 35 -4.07 1.12 -4.69
CA VAL A 35 -3.40 1.67 -5.89
C VAL A 35 -2.46 2.80 -5.51
N GLU A 36 -2.91 3.72 -4.64
CA GLU A 36 -2.11 4.85 -4.20
C GLU A 36 -0.88 4.39 -3.40
N VAL A 37 -1.07 3.48 -2.46
CA VAL A 37 0.05 2.86 -1.70
C VAL A 37 1.03 2.17 -2.63
N SER A 38 0.56 1.47 -3.67
CA SER A 38 1.47 0.82 -4.63
C SER A 38 2.27 1.83 -5.47
N LYS A 39 1.70 2.98 -5.82
CA LYS A 39 2.44 4.06 -6.50
C LYS A 39 3.53 4.61 -5.60
N HIS A 40 3.16 4.97 -4.37
CA HIS A 40 4.11 5.43 -3.37
C HIS A 40 5.20 4.41 -3.11
N GLN A 41 4.85 3.13 -2.94
CA GLN A 41 5.83 2.05 -2.76
C GLN A 41 6.81 1.97 -3.94
N ARG A 42 6.33 2.05 -5.19
CA ARG A 42 7.21 2.06 -6.38
C ARG A 42 8.11 3.29 -6.41
N GLU A 43 7.61 4.46 -6.04
CA GLU A 43 8.41 5.67 -5.96
C GLU A 43 9.46 5.61 -4.85
N PHE A 44 9.09 5.11 -3.67
CA PHE A 44 10.01 4.85 -2.56
C PHE A 44 11.06 3.81 -2.92
N GLN A 45 10.71 2.73 -3.62
CA GLN A 45 11.67 1.75 -4.13
C GLN A 45 12.63 2.36 -5.15
N ARG A 46 12.13 3.20 -6.07
CA ARG A 46 12.99 3.93 -7.02
C ARG A 46 13.95 4.89 -6.31
N ARG A 47 13.49 5.59 -5.26
CA ARG A 47 14.32 6.48 -4.44
C ARG A 47 15.34 5.71 -3.58
N GLY A 48 14.94 4.57 -3.01
CA GLY A 48 15.80 3.68 -2.23
C GLY A 48 16.87 2.97 -3.07
N SER A 49 16.54 2.58 -4.30
CA SER A 49 17.48 1.96 -5.24
C SER A 49 18.66 2.87 -5.58
N LYS A 50 18.48 4.20 -5.57
CA LYS A 50 19.57 5.16 -5.76
C LYS A 50 20.45 5.33 -4.52
N ARG A 51 19.98 4.94 -3.31
CA ARG A 51 20.73 5.07 -2.05
C ARG A 51 21.65 3.89 -1.74
N HIS A 52 21.52 2.75 -2.42
CA HIS A 52 22.43 1.61 -2.23
C HIS A 52 23.67 1.62 -3.13
N LYS A 53 23.83 2.61 -4.02
CA LYS A 53 25.03 2.79 -4.85
C LYS A 53 25.82 4.03 -4.42
N GLY A 54 26.28 4.08 -3.17
CA GLY A 54 27.03 5.24 -2.67
C GLY A 54 27.87 5.02 -1.42
N ARG A 55 28.08 3.78 -0.97
CA ARG A 55 28.93 3.51 0.20
C ARG A 55 29.72 2.22 0.02
N SER A 56 30.57 2.21 -1.00
CA SER A 56 31.71 1.29 -1.07
C SER A 56 32.87 2.09 -1.64
N GLY A 57 33.78 2.49 -0.77
CA GLY A 57 34.89 3.38 -1.09
C GLY A 57 35.44 4.10 0.14
N ALA A 58 35.52 3.43 1.28
CA ALA A 58 36.34 3.85 2.40
C ALA A 58 37.39 2.75 2.61
N ALA A 59 38.60 3.00 2.12
CA ALA A 59 39.88 2.48 2.62
C ALA A 59 40.98 2.98 1.67
N VAL A 60 41.50 4.17 1.92
CA VAL A 60 42.89 4.49 1.59
C VAL A 60 43.56 4.66 2.94
N ALA A 61 44.40 3.68 3.28
CA ALA A 61 45.38 3.73 4.36
C ALA A 61 46.75 3.74 3.69
#